data_AF-J8DEX1-F1
#
_entry.id   AF-J8DEX1-F1
#
_cell.length_a   1.000
_cell.length_b   1.000
_cell.length_c   1.000
_cell.angle_alpha   90.00
_cell.angle_beta   90.00
_cell.angle_gamma   90.00
#
_symmetry.space_group_name_H-M   'P 1'
#
loop_
_entity.id
_entity.type
_entity.pdbx_description
1 polymer ?
#
loop_
_entity_poly.entity_id
_entity_poly.type
_entity_poly.pdbx_seq_one_letter_code
_entity_poly.pdbx_strand_id
1 'polypeptide(L)' 'MNSIVTFSMQMNGVSKDATTYVSGIANIAVFLLANTDRHIVDKLLTQVGKEEKMFIQATLAGLKHSQ' A
#
# COMPACT_ATOMS: atom_id res chain seq x y z
N MET A 1 -3.89 19.44 11.34
CA MET A 1 -5.00 18.49 11.49
C MET A 1 -4.53 17.12 11.02
N ASN A 2 -4.51 16.11 11.89
CA ASN A 2 -4.22 14.73 11.49
C ASN A 2 -5.49 14.14 10.89
N SER A 3 -5.54 14.00 9.57
CA SER A 3 -6.64 13.34 8.87
C SER A 3 -6.55 11.84 9.12
N ILE A 4 -7.54 11.26 9.80
CA ILE A 4 -7.64 9.81 9.96
C ILE A 4 -8.27 9.27 8.68
N VAL A 5 -7.48 8.56 7.86
CA VAL A 5 -7.96 7.89 6.66
C VAL A 5 -8.46 6.49 7.04
N THR A 6 -9.71 6.20 6.74
CA THR A 6 -10.34 4.88 6.92
C THR A 6 -10.62 4.26 5.56
N PHE A 7 -10.37 2.96 5.42
CA PHE A 7 -10.62 2.20 4.20
C PHE A 7 -11.83 1.32 4.38
N SER A 8 -12.65 1.21 3.34
CA SER A 8 -13.78 0.29 3.31
C SER A 8 -13.75 -0.53 2.03
N MET A 9 -14.13 -1.80 2.11
CA MET A 9 -14.33 -2.67 0.95
C MET A 9 -15.80 -3.03 0.80
N GLN A 10 -16.26 -3.16 -0.45
CA GLN A 10 -17.57 -3.74 -0.74
C GLN A 10 -17.46 -5.27 -0.82
N MET A 11 -18.21 -5.99 0.01
CA MET A 11 -18.34 -7.44 -0.03
C MET A 11 -19.81 -7.80 -0.18
N ASN A 12 -20.19 -8.43 -1.29
CA ASN A 12 -21.57 -8.83 -1.58
C ASN A 12 -22.58 -7.66 -1.43
N GLY A 13 -22.18 -6.46 -1.88
CA GLY A 13 -22.99 -5.24 -1.77
C GLY A 13 -22.99 -4.58 -0.38
N VAL A 14 -22.25 -5.12 0.59
CA VAL A 14 -22.11 -4.56 1.94
C VAL A 14 -20.74 -3.93 2.12
N SER A 15 -20.71 -2.65 2.48
CA SER A 15 -19.48 -1.95 2.83
C SER A 15 -18.98 -2.41 4.20
N LYS A 16 -17.73 -2.85 4.28
CA LYS A 16 -17.06 -3.30 5.50
C LYS A 16 -15.79 -2.51 5.72
N ASP A 17 -15.47 -2.22 6.99
CA ASP A 17 -14.19 -1.63 7.36
C ASP A 17 -13.03 -2.57 6.94
N ALA A 18 -12.11 -2.02 6.17
CA ALA A 18 -10.91 -2.69 5.68
C ALA A 18 -9.62 -2.00 6.16
N THR A 19 -9.72 -1.01 7.06
CA THR A 19 -8.61 -0.16 7.49
C THR A 19 -7.46 -0.98 8.06
N THR A 20 -7.74 -1.95 8.92
CA THR A 20 -6.71 -2.83 9.50
C THR A 20 -6.05 -3.73 8.45
N TYR A 21 -6.83 -4.26 7.51
CA TYR A 21 -6.32 -5.12 6.44
C TYR A 21 -5.41 -4.33 5.50
N VAL A 22 -5.85 -3.16 5.04
CA VAL A 22 -5.06 -2.26 4.20
C VAL A 22 -3.81 -1.77 4.94
N SER A 23 -3.91 -1.43 6.22
CA SER A 23 -2.76 -1.03 7.05
C SER A 23 -1.75 -2.16 7.22
N GLY A 24 -2.20 -3.40 7.35
CA GLY A 24 -1.33 -4.58 7.39
C GLY A 24 -0.55 -4.78 6.09
N ILE A 25 -1.21 -4.65 4.94
CA ILE A 25 -0.56 -4.70 3.62
C ILE A 25 0.42 -3.52 3.46
N ALA A 26 0.05 -2.33 3.93
CA ALA A 26 0.93 -1.16 3.94
C ALA A 26 2.24 -1.42 4.67
N ASN A 27 2.15 -1.95 5.89
CA ASN A 27 3.31 -2.22 6.71
C ASN A 27 4.21 -3.31 6.10
N ILE A 28 3.63 -4.34 5.49
CA ILE A 28 4.39 -5.37 4.76
C ILE A 28 5.05 -4.76 3.51
N ALA A 29 4.36 -3.91 2.76
CA ALA A 29 4.92 -3.23 1.60
C ALA A 29 6.07 -2.31 2.01
N VAL A 30 5.91 -1.50 3.06
CA VAL A 30 6.98 -0.65 3.62
C VAL A 30 8.16 -1.49 4.09
N PHE A 31 7.91 -2.58 4.81
CA PHE A 31 8.96 -3.48 5.27
C PHE A 31 9.74 -4.11 4.12
N LEU A 32 9.05 -4.59 3.08
CA LEU A 32 9.69 -5.12 1.88
C LEU A 32 10.47 -4.01 1.17
N LEU A 33 9.88 -2.85 0.91
CA LEU A 33 10.53 -1.71 0.24
C LEU A 33 11.78 -1.20 0.98
N ALA A 34 11.76 -1.17 2.31
CA ALA A 34 12.90 -0.73 3.13
C ALA A 34 14.06 -1.73 3.12
N ASN A 35 13.81 -3.01 2.82
CA ASN A 35 14.80 -4.09 2.89
C ASN A 35 15.17 -4.67 1.51
N THR A 36 14.63 -4.12 0.42
CA THR A 36 14.68 -4.78 -0.89
C THR A 36 15.34 -3.90 -1.95
N ASP A 37 16.21 -4.53 -2.76
CA ASP A 37 16.79 -3.97 -3.98
C ASP A 37 15.69 -3.46 -4.93
N ARG A 38 15.90 -2.27 -5.50
CA ARG A 38 14.98 -1.61 -6.45
C ARG A 38 14.50 -2.54 -7.57
N HIS A 39 15.33 -3.49 -7.98
CA HIS A 39 14.99 -4.48 -9.01
C HIS A 39 13.84 -5.42 -8.63
N ILE A 40 13.69 -5.78 -7.35
CA ILE A 40 12.59 -6.63 -6.88
C ILE A 40 11.29 -5.81 -6.80
N VAL A 41 11.37 -4.54 -6.44
CA VAL A 41 10.22 -3.61 -6.44
C VAL A 41 9.67 -3.47 -7.86
N ASP A 42 10.53 -3.30 -8.85
CA ASP A 42 10.13 -3.23 -10.25
C ASP A 42 9.46 -4.53 -10.72
N LYS A 43 9.99 -5.70 -10.32
CA LYS A 43 9.36 -7.01 -10.57
C LYS A 43 8.01 -7.21 -9.88
N LEU A 44 7.82 -6.63 -8.69
CA LEU A 44 6.55 -6.70 -7.97
C LEU A 44 5.48 -5.85 -8.69
N LEU A 45 5.87 -4.66 -9.15
CA LEU A 45 5.01 -3.74 -9.90
C LEU A 45 4.52 -4.31 -11.25
N THR A 46 5.17 -5.33 -11.80
CA THR A 46 4.69 -6.04 -13.01
C THR A 46 3.69 -7.14 -12.72
N GLN A 47 3.58 -7.61 -11.47
CA GLN A 47 2.75 -8.75 -11.07
C GLN A 47 1.45 -8.35 -10.38
N VAL A 48 1.30 -7.08 -10.02
CA VAL A 48 0.14 -6.57 -9.27
C VAL A 48 -0.83 -5.78 -10.16
N GLY A 49 -2.08 -5.71 -9.72
CA GLY A 49 -3.15 -4.92 -10.34
C GLY A 49 -2.94 -3.41 -10.20
N LYS A 50 -3.82 -2.64 -10.84
CA LYS A 50 -3.68 -1.18 -10.94
C LYS A 50 -3.78 -0.48 -9.57
N GLU A 51 -4.65 -0.96 -8.69
CA GLU A 51 -4.90 -0.36 -7.37
C GLU A 51 -3.72 -0.61 -6.42
N GLU A 52 -3.21 -1.84 -6.39
CA GLU A 52 -2.03 -2.21 -5.60
C GLU A 52 -0.78 -1.47 -6.11
N LYS A 53 -0.64 -1.33 -7.44
CA LYS A 53 0.47 -0.59 -8.05
C LYS A 53 0.48 0.88 -7.61
N MET A 54 -0.69 1.51 -7.60
CA MET A 54 -0.87 2.90 -7.16
C MET A 54 -0.53 3.07 -5.68
N PHE A 55 -0.94 2.11 -4.85
CA PHE A 55 -0.66 2.09 -3.42
C PHE A 55 0.85 1.93 -3.12
N ILE A 56 1.53 1.00 -3.81
CA ILE A 56 2.98 0.80 -3.67
C ILE A 56 3.75 2.06 -4.10
N GLN A 57 3.36 2.69 -5.21
CA GLN A 57 3.99 3.92 -5.69
C GLN A 57 3.79 5.12 -4.73
N ALA A 58 2.59 5.27 -4.16
CA ALA A 58 2.32 6.31 -3.17
C ALA A 58 3.17 6.11 -1.90
N THR A 59 3.31 4.86 -1.46
CA THR A 59 4.16 4.47 -0.32
C THR A 59 5.63 4.79 -0.59
N LEU A 60 6.14 4.45 -1.78
CA LEU A 60 7.51 4.78 -2.22
C LEU A 60 7.77 6.30 -2.25
N ALA A 61 6.79 7.09 -2.73
CA ALA A 61 6.90 8.54 -2.80
C ALA A 61 6.93 9.18 -1.40
N GLY A 62 6.12 8.67 -0.47
CA GLY A 62 6.09 9.14 0.92
C GLY A 62 7.40 8.87 1.67
N LEU A 63 8.04 7.72 1.43
CA LEU A 63 9.33 7.38 2.05
C LEU A 63 10.47 8.29 1.59
N LYS A 64 10.49 8.69 0.31
CA LYS A 64 11.49 9.65 -0.22
C LYS A 64 11.39 11.06 0.37
N HIS A 65 10.25 11.42 0.94
CA HIS A 65 10.04 12.71 1.59
C HIS A 65 10.42 12.70 3.08
N SER A 66 10.66 11.52 3.65
CA SER A 66 11.01 11.34 5.07
C SER A 66 12.51 11.09 5.30
N GLN A 67 13.33 11.12 4.24
CA GLN A 67 14.79 11.18 4.29
C GLN A 67 15.27 12.58 3.93
#